data_AF-A0A0F9Q324-F1
#
_entry.id   AF-A0A0F9Q324-F1
#
_cell.length_a   1.000
_cell.length_b   1.000
_cell.length_c   1.000
_cell.angle_alpha   90.00
_cell.angle_beta   90.00
_cell.angle_gamma   90.00
#
_symmetry.space_group_name_H-M   'P 1'
#
loop_
_entity.id
_entity.type
_entity.pdbx_description
1 polymer ?
#
loop_
_entity_poly.entity_id
_entity_poly.type
_entity_poly.pdbx_seq_one_letter_code
_entity_poly.pdbx_strand_id
1 'polypeptide(L)'
;MYDHCVHVELNGERWSSPPLAPSRAGFVARDWARRSSPAGDLLPPETRDSIEVWSPDELRAAFLPTGNDARPWRLDARDARVGALSIPAEAKAIINIPNAITAAGYALGLWWLIGGPAWAALVSILADELDGRIARAMGTTSEFGSKFDWTTDVVLTAATLQKMRAPVWAILLTTIGQVALRDRGFRPTFGSARAALMLLQVVRTWMNRGLPQA
;
A
#
# COMPACT_ATOMS: atom_id res chain seq x y z
N MET A 1 -4.25 5.59 -10.19
CA MET A 1 -4.17 5.21 -11.63
C MET A 1 -5.61 4.91 -12.04
N TYR A 2 -6.24 5.68 -12.94
CA TYR A 2 -7.67 5.44 -13.24
C TYR A 2 -7.79 4.23 -14.16
N ASP A 3 -8.12 3.07 -13.57
CA ASP A 3 -8.46 1.86 -14.30
C ASP A 3 -9.88 2.01 -14.85
N HIS A 4 -9.97 2.52 -16.08
CA HIS A 4 -11.22 2.51 -16.83
C HIS A 4 -11.47 1.09 -17.35
N CYS A 5 -12.22 0.31 -16.58
CA CYS A 5 -12.78 -0.96 -17.05
C CYS A 5 -14.09 -0.71 -17.79
N VAL A 6 -14.26 -1.36 -18.93
CA VAL A 6 -15.55 -1.40 -19.62
C VAL A 6 -16.30 -2.62 -19.10
N HIS A 7 -17.50 -2.39 -18.57
CA HIS A 7 -18.41 -3.45 -18.14
C HIS A 7 -19.44 -3.68 -19.23
N VAL A 8 -19.60 -4.94 -19.62
CA VAL A 8 -20.65 -5.38 -20.54
C VAL A 8 -21.47 -6.42 -19.81
N GLU A 9 -22.79 -6.24 -19.77
CA GLU A 9 -23.74 -7.16 -19.14
C GLU A 9 -24.66 -7.71 -20.21
N LEU A 10 -24.68 -9.03 -20.38
CA LEU A 10 -25.48 -9.73 -21.37
C LEU A 10 -26.13 -10.93 -20.70
N ASN A 11 -27.46 -11.05 -20.82
CA ASN A 11 -28.27 -12.14 -20.22
C ASN A 11 -28.04 -12.35 -18.71
N GLY A 12 -27.79 -11.27 -17.97
CA GLY A 12 -27.55 -11.33 -16.51
C GLY A 12 -26.14 -11.77 -16.10
N GLU A 13 -25.25 -12.03 -17.06
CA GLU A 13 -23.84 -12.25 -16.79
C GLU A 13 -23.02 -10.99 -17.10
N ARG A 14 -22.19 -10.59 -16.14
CA ARG A 14 -21.36 -9.38 -16.22
C ARG A 14 -19.92 -9.73 -16.54
N TRP A 15 -19.39 -9.14 -17.60
CA TRP A 15 -18.02 -9.30 -18.05
C TRP A 15 -17.29 -7.97 -17.97
N SER A 16 -16.05 -7.99 -17.50
CA SER A 16 -15.20 -6.80 -17.36
C SER A 16 -13.92 -6.95 -18.14
N SER A 17 -13.59 -5.94 -18.95
CA SER A 17 -12.30 -5.91 -19.66
C SER A 17 -11.14 -5.68 -18.68
N PRO A 18 -9.92 -6.13 -18.99
CA PRO A 18 -8.72 -5.65 -18.30
C PRO A 18 -8.57 -4.13 -18.50
N PRO A 19 -7.87 -3.43 -17.59
CA PRO A 19 -7.71 -1.98 -17.64
C PRO A 19 -6.98 -1.55 -18.92
N LEU A 20 -7.56 -0.59 -19.64
CA LEU A 20 -7.03 -0.06 -20.90
C LEU A 20 -6.49 1.36 -20.73
N ALA A 21 -5.38 1.65 -21.40
CA ALA A 21 -4.84 3.01 -21.46
C ALA A 21 -5.82 3.97 -22.18
N PRO A 22 -6.00 5.22 -21.71
CA PRO A 22 -7.07 6.13 -22.14
C PRO A 22 -7.10 6.41 -23.65
N SER A 23 -5.95 6.36 -24.32
CA SER A 23 -5.82 6.66 -25.75
C SER A 23 -6.35 5.56 -26.69
N ARG A 24 -6.81 4.42 -26.16
CA ARG A 24 -7.26 3.26 -26.96
C ARG A 24 -8.68 2.77 -26.67
N ALA A 25 -9.38 3.36 -25.69
CA ALA A 25 -10.68 2.85 -25.23
C ALA A 25 -11.76 2.77 -26.33
N GLY A 26 -11.83 3.77 -27.21
CA GLY A 26 -12.84 3.80 -28.28
C GLY A 26 -12.60 2.81 -29.42
N PHE A 27 -11.35 2.38 -29.66
CA PHE A 27 -10.99 1.51 -30.78
C PHE A 27 -11.04 0.02 -30.40
N VAL A 28 -10.82 -0.29 -29.12
CA VAL A 28 -10.66 -1.69 -28.64
C VAL A 28 -12.00 -2.38 -28.42
N ALA A 29 -13.07 -1.68 -28.03
CA ALA A 29 -14.36 -2.33 -27.78
C ALA A 29 -14.94 -3.03 -29.02
N ARG A 30 -14.81 -2.42 -30.21
CA ARG A 30 -15.30 -2.99 -31.48
C ARG A 30 -14.42 -4.12 -32.05
N ASP A 31 -13.12 -4.11 -31.77
CA ASP A 31 -12.18 -5.12 -32.27
C ASP A 31 -12.09 -6.32 -31.32
N TRP A 32 -12.23 -6.09 -30.01
CA TRP A 32 -12.27 -7.14 -28.98
C TRP A 32 -13.54 -7.99 -29.06
N ALA A 33 -14.71 -7.36 -29.23
CA ALA A 33 -15.97 -8.08 -29.49
C ALA A 33 -15.92 -8.93 -30.77
N ARG A 34 -15.08 -8.54 -31.74
CA ARG A 34 -14.87 -9.27 -33.01
C ARG A 34 -13.92 -10.45 -32.88
N ARG A 35 -12.89 -10.35 -32.02
CA ARG A 35 -11.84 -11.37 -31.87
C ARG A 35 -12.10 -12.40 -30.78
N SER A 36 -12.99 -12.11 -29.82
CA SER A 36 -13.18 -12.94 -28.62
C SER A 36 -14.25 -14.03 -28.77
N SER A 37 -14.93 -14.13 -29.92
CA SER A 37 -15.84 -15.24 -30.20
C SER A 37 -15.04 -16.41 -30.78
N PRO A 38 -14.91 -17.56 -30.08
CA PRO A 38 -14.11 -18.70 -30.55
C PRO A 38 -14.75 -19.48 -31.70
N ALA A 39 -15.96 -19.10 -32.12
CA ALA A 39 -16.64 -19.65 -33.27
C ALA A 39 -17.07 -18.50 -34.18
N GLY A 40 -16.63 -18.55 -35.43
CA GLY A 40 -17.05 -17.66 -36.51
C GLY A 40 -18.48 -17.92 -36.98
N ASP A 41 -19.39 -18.19 -36.05
CA ASP A 41 -20.82 -18.30 -36.31
C ASP A 41 -21.54 -17.07 -35.78
N LEU A 42 -22.44 -16.61 -36.62
CA LEU A 42 -23.22 -15.38 -36.53
C LEU A 42 -23.90 -15.24 -35.16
N LEU A 43 -23.70 -14.10 -34.49
CA LEU A 43 -24.62 -13.62 -33.46
C LEU A 43 -26.06 -13.74 -34.01
N PRO A 44 -27.02 -14.28 -33.23
CA PRO A 44 -28.42 -14.34 -33.64
C PRO A 44 -28.88 -12.96 -34.12
N PRO A 45 -29.59 -12.85 -35.27
CA PRO A 45 -29.96 -11.55 -35.85
C PRO A 45 -30.67 -10.63 -34.85
N GLU A 46 -31.37 -11.22 -33.88
CA GLU A 46 -32.08 -10.57 -32.78
C GLU A 46 -31.19 -9.92 -31.69
N THR A 47 -29.87 -10.14 -31.70
CA THR A 47 -28.91 -9.42 -30.82
C THR A 47 -28.15 -8.29 -31.52
N ARG A 48 -28.31 -8.11 -32.85
CA ARG A 48 -27.71 -6.98 -33.58
C ARG A 48 -28.44 -5.67 -33.32
N ASP A 49 -29.73 -5.73 -32.98
CA ASP A 49 -30.59 -4.55 -32.80
C ASP A 49 -30.53 -3.94 -31.39
N SER A 50 -29.82 -4.57 -30.44
CA SER A 50 -29.72 -4.11 -29.06
C SER A 50 -28.34 -3.54 -28.68
N ILE A 51 -27.41 -3.41 -29.63
CA ILE A 51 -26.15 -2.70 -29.40
C ILE A 51 -26.38 -1.22 -29.68
N GLU A 52 -26.79 -0.48 -28.66
CA GLU A 52 -26.84 0.97 -28.74
C GLU A 52 -25.42 1.53 -28.86
N VAL A 53 -25.08 2.00 -30.06
CA VAL A 53 -23.85 2.75 -30.29
C VAL A 53 -24.16 4.21 -30.01
N TRP A 54 -23.76 4.69 -28.84
CA TRP A 54 -23.97 6.08 -28.47
C TRP A 54 -23.02 6.96 -29.28
N SER A 55 -23.57 7.97 -29.94
CA SER A 55 -22.81 8.99 -30.63
C SER A 55 -22.01 9.84 -29.63
N PRO A 56 -20.92 10.49 -30.07
CA PRO A 56 -20.15 11.39 -29.21
C PRO A 56 -21.00 12.51 -28.57
N ASP A 57 -22.11 12.88 -29.18
CA ASP A 57 -23.02 13.92 -28.69
C ASP A 57 -23.99 13.38 -27.63
N GLU A 58 -24.44 12.12 -27.76
CA GLU A 58 -25.25 11.42 -26.75
C GLU A 58 -24.44 11.13 -25.48
N LEU A 59 -23.17 10.76 -25.61
CA LEU A 59 -22.25 10.63 -24.46
C LEU A 59 -22.02 11.98 -23.77
N ARG A 60 -21.94 13.08 -24.52
CA ARG A 60 -21.87 14.43 -23.93
C ARG A 60 -23.18 14.79 -23.22
N ALA A 61 -24.33 14.49 -23.80
CA ALA A 61 -25.62 14.78 -23.20
C ALA A 61 -25.88 13.97 -21.92
N ALA A 62 -25.43 12.72 -21.86
CA ALA A 62 -25.61 11.86 -20.69
C ALA A 62 -24.67 12.19 -19.52
N PHE A 63 -23.49 12.77 -19.80
CA PHE A 63 -22.48 13.10 -18.78
C PHE A 63 -22.35 14.60 -18.50
N LEU A 64 -23.07 15.46 -19.20
CA LEU A 64 -23.20 16.88 -18.86
C LEU A 64 -24.52 17.09 -18.08
N PRO A 65 -24.47 17.61 -16.85
CA PRO A 65 -25.68 17.88 -16.08
C PRO A 65 -26.52 18.94 -16.79
N THR A 66 -27.71 18.58 -17.28
CA THR A 66 -28.66 19.46 -17.95
C THR A 66 -29.50 20.29 -16.96
N GLY A 67 -28.84 20.88 -15.96
CA GLY A 67 -29.46 21.74 -14.96
C GLY A 67 -28.82 23.13 -14.94
N ASN A 68 -29.60 24.14 -14.56
CA ASN A 68 -29.19 25.56 -14.44
C ASN A 68 -28.03 25.82 -13.47
N ASP A 69 -27.49 24.79 -12.81
CA ASP A 69 -26.30 24.83 -11.96
C ASP A 69 -25.00 24.52 -12.72
N ALA A 70 -25.04 24.50 -14.06
CA ALA A 70 -23.87 24.38 -14.91
C ALA A 70 -22.95 25.60 -14.73
N ARG A 71 -22.13 25.59 -13.67
CA ARG A 71 -20.94 26.43 -13.63
C ARG A 71 -20.08 25.98 -14.81
N PRO A 72 -19.75 26.87 -15.76
CA PRO A 72 -18.81 26.52 -16.80
C PRO A 72 -17.52 26.09 -16.10
N TRP A 73 -17.06 24.88 -16.37
CA TRP A 73 -15.69 24.48 -16.05
C TRP A 73 -14.78 25.38 -16.88
N ARG A 74 -14.51 26.61 -16.40
CA ARG A 74 -13.35 27.36 -16.87
C ARG A 74 -12.16 26.57 -16.35
N LEU A 75 -11.60 25.72 -17.20
CA LEU A 75 -10.19 25.37 -17.10
C LEU A 75 -9.44 26.68 -17.31
N ASP A 76 -9.19 27.39 -16.21
CA ASP A 76 -8.43 28.61 -16.24
C ASP A 76 -7.03 28.21 -16.74
N ALA A 77 -6.51 28.87 -17.78
CA ALA A 77 -5.19 28.55 -18.32
C ALA A 77 -4.05 28.77 -17.29
N ARG A 78 -4.38 29.34 -16.13
CA ARG A 78 -3.55 29.42 -14.92
C ARG A 78 -3.45 28.09 -14.17
N ASP A 79 -4.48 27.24 -14.18
CA ASP A 79 -4.45 25.89 -13.61
C ASP A 79 -3.60 24.93 -14.45
N ALA A 80 -3.52 25.17 -15.77
CA ALA A 80 -2.61 24.44 -16.66
C ALA A 80 -1.11 24.72 -16.39
N ARG A 81 -0.78 25.81 -15.66
CA ARG A 81 0.61 26.13 -15.26
C ARG A 81 0.99 25.59 -13.89
N VAL A 82 0.03 25.04 -13.14
CA VAL A 82 0.30 24.24 -11.96
C VAL A 82 0.08 22.78 -12.31
N GLY A 83 0.77 22.31 -13.35
CA GLY A 83 1.18 20.91 -13.47
C GLY A 83 2.17 20.53 -12.37
N ALA A 84 1.92 20.96 -11.14
CA ALA A 84 2.54 20.39 -9.96
C ALA A 84 2.09 18.94 -9.98
N LEU A 85 3.03 18.06 -10.30
CA LEU A 85 2.93 16.62 -10.28
C LEU A 85 2.10 16.21 -9.06
N SER A 86 0.79 16.05 -9.24
CA SER A 86 -0.12 15.75 -8.14
C SER A 86 0.12 14.28 -7.86
N ILE A 87 0.98 14.03 -6.87
CA ILE A 87 1.31 12.68 -6.43
C ILE A 87 -0.03 11.96 -6.20
N PRO A 88 -0.29 10.83 -6.89
CA PRO A 88 -1.53 10.08 -6.73
C PRO A 88 -1.81 9.85 -5.25
N ALA A 89 -3.08 9.86 -4.83
CA ALA A 89 -3.45 9.64 -3.43
C ALA A 89 -2.84 8.34 -2.88
N GLU A 90 -2.75 7.30 -3.72
CA GLU A 90 -2.06 6.04 -3.45
C GLU A 90 -0.57 6.24 -3.11
N ALA A 91 0.14 7.06 -3.89
CA ALA A 91 1.55 7.34 -3.66
C ALA A 91 1.79 8.23 -2.43
N LYS A 92 0.84 9.10 -2.04
CA LYS A 92 0.89 9.83 -0.76
C LYS A 92 0.70 8.91 0.46
N ALA A 93 -0.05 7.82 0.33
CA ALA A 93 -0.22 6.83 1.39
C ALA A 93 1.05 5.99 1.63
N ILE A 94 1.92 5.88 0.61
CA ILE A 94 3.19 5.14 0.63
C ILE A 94 4.35 6.07 0.99
N ILE A 95 4.46 7.22 0.34
CA ILE A 95 5.56 8.18 0.51
C ILE A 95 5.11 9.26 1.50
N ASN A 96 5.26 8.96 2.79
CA ASN A 96 4.99 9.91 3.86
C ASN A 96 6.09 9.85 4.94
N ILE A 97 6.08 10.86 5.81
CA ILE A 97 7.09 11.01 6.87
C ILE A 97 7.11 9.81 7.82
N PRO A 98 5.97 9.32 8.35
CA PRO A 98 5.95 8.12 9.19
C PRO A 98 6.63 6.91 8.53
N ASN A 99 6.27 6.57 7.29
CA ASN A 99 6.84 5.42 6.58
C ASN A 99 8.35 5.59 6.31
N ALA A 100 8.81 6.83 6.07
CA ALA A 100 10.23 7.11 5.91
C ALA A 100 11.00 6.89 7.24
N ILE A 101 10.41 7.26 8.37
CA ILE A 101 10.97 6.99 9.70
C ILE A 101 11.00 5.49 9.97
N THR A 102 9.91 4.76 9.69
CA THR A 102 9.86 3.30 9.79
C THR A 102 10.96 2.64 8.95
N ALA A 103 11.13 3.09 7.69
CA ALA A 103 12.14 2.54 6.79
C ALA A 103 13.57 2.80 7.28
N ALA A 104 13.84 4.01 7.79
CA ALA A 104 15.13 4.36 8.37
C ALA A 104 15.42 3.55 9.65
N GLY A 105 14.43 3.44 10.54
CA GLY A 105 14.50 2.61 11.74
C GLY A 105 14.75 1.14 11.41
N TYR A 106 14.08 0.62 10.38
CA TYR A 106 14.27 -0.75 9.88
C TYR A 106 15.68 -0.97 9.34
N ALA A 107 16.19 -0.06 8.50
CA ALA A 107 17.54 -0.14 7.95
C ALA A 107 18.62 -0.11 9.05
N LEU A 108 18.46 0.75 10.06
CA LEU A 108 19.36 0.82 11.21
C LEU A 108 19.31 -0.45 12.07
N GLY A 109 18.13 -1.04 12.25
CA GLY A 109 17.96 -2.33 12.93
C GLY A 109 18.69 -3.45 12.20
N LEU A 110 18.53 -3.54 10.88
CA LEU A 110 19.27 -4.50 10.04
C LEU A 110 20.78 -4.28 10.11
N TRP A 111 21.24 -3.03 10.05
CA TRP A 111 22.66 -2.71 10.15
C TRP A 111 23.27 -3.20 11.47
N TRP A 112 22.59 -2.96 12.59
CA TRP A 112 23.00 -3.50 13.89
C TRP A 112 23.03 -5.04 13.91
N LEU A 113 22.01 -5.69 13.31
CA LEU A 113 21.92 -7.15 13.27
C LEU A 113 23.14 -7.77 12.58
N ILE A 114 23.63 -7.19 11.48
CA ILE A 114 24.79 -7.66 10.73
C ILE A 114 26.16 -7.25 11.32
N GLY A 115 26.19 -6.61 12.49
CA GLY A 115 27.44 -6.25 13.18
C GLY A 115 27.70 -4.76 13.32
N GLY A 116 26.73 -3.92 12.97
CA GLY A 116 26.76 -2.48 13.23
C GLY A 116 26.80 -2.12 14.72
N PRO A 117 27.00 -0.83 15.02
CA PRO A 117 27.17 -0.35 16.39
C PRO A 117 25.88 -0.45 17.21
N ALA A 118 26.01 -0.58 18.54
CA ALA A 118 24.88 -0.73 19.44
C ALA A 118 23.90 0.46 19.41
N TRP A 119 24.39 1.68 19.14
CA TRP A 119 23.54 2.85 19.02
C TRP A 119 22.54 2.73 17.86
N ALA A 120 22.87 2.00 16.78
CA ALA A 120 21.95 1.80 15.65
C ALA A 120 20.70 1.02 16.08
N ALA A 121 20.85 0.06 17.01
CA ALA A 121 19.70 -0.61 17.63
C ALA A 121 18.84 0.36 18.43
N LEU A 122 19.46 1.25 19.22
CA LEU A 122 18.73 2.23 20.02
C LEU A 122 17.95 3.21 19.16
N VAL A 123 18.56 3.70 18.07
CA VAL A 123 17.87 4.59 17.12
C VAL A 123 16.76 3.85 16.38
N SER A 124 16.95 2.56 16.04
CA SER A 124 15.89 1.72 15.47
C SER A 124 14.67 1.59 16.40
N ILE A 125 14.90 1.37 17.70
CA ILE A 125 13.84 1.34 18.73
C ILE A 125 13.14 2.70 18.86
N LEU A 126 13.90 3.80 18.83
CA LEU A 126 13.32 5.14 18.94
C LEU A 126 12.49 5.51 17.71
N ALA A 127 12.90 5.08 16.52
CA ALA A 127 12.17 5.35 15.28
C ALA A 127 10.77 4.70 15.27
N ASP A 128 10.66 3.46 15.77
CA ASP A 128 9.40 2.73 15.97
C ASP A 128 8.40 3.51 16.84
N GLU A 129 8.85 4.01 17.99
CA GLU A 129 7.99 4.79 18.87
C GLU A 129 7.63 6.16 18.27
N LEU A 130 8.54 6.73 17.48
CA LEU A 130 8.39 8.06 16.90
C LEU A 130 7.41 8.06 15.72
N ASP A 131 7.47 7.09 14.81
CA ASP A 131 6.61 7.05 13.64
C ASP A 131 5.13 6.88 14.02
N GLY A 132 4.83 6.05 15.03
CA GLY A 132 3.48 5.82 15.53
C GLY A 132 2.92 7.02 16.26
N ARG A 133 3.76 7.82 16.92
CA ARG A 133 3.36 9.10 17.54
C ARG A 133 3.12 10.16 16.48
N ILE A 134 4.01 10.30 15.51
CA ILE A 134 3.88 11.28 14.42
C ILE A 134 2.65 10.97 13.55
N ALA A 135 2.42 9.71 13.19
CA ALA A 135 1.26 9.31 12.39
C ALA A 135 -0.07 9.65 13.09
N ARG A 136 -0.14 9.43 14.41
CA ARG A 136 -1.31 9.80 15.23
C ARG A 136 -1.47 11.32 15.35
N ALA A 137 -0.38 12.05 15.56
CA ALA A 137 -0.41 13.50 15.66
C ALA A 137 -0.79 14.18 14.34
N MET A 138 -0.36 13.62 13.20
CA MET A 138 -0.65 14.15 11.87
C MET A 138 -1.97 13.66 11.28
N GLY A 139 -2.65 12.68 11.91
CA GLY A 139 -3.83 12.04 11.35
C GLY A 139 -3.55 11.29 10.03
N THR A 140 -2.29 10.89 9.79
CA THR A 140 -1.82 10.30 8.52
C THR A 140 -1.70 8.78 8.59
N THR A 141 -2.48 8.12 9.44
CA THR A 141 -2.48 6.66 9.54
C THR A 141 -2.99 6.05 8.24
N SER A 142 -2.15 5.26 7.55
CA SER A 142 -2.53 4.53 6.35
C SER A 142 -2.51 3.01 6.57
N GLU A 143 -3.34 2.28 5.82
CA GLU A 143 -3.34 0.81 5.86
C GLU A 143 -1.98 0.23 5.46
N PHE A 144 -1.35 0.83 4.43
CA PHE A 144 0.00 0.48 4.02
C PHE A 144 1.01 0.69 5.16
N GLY A 145 1.01 1.87 5.81
CA GLY A 145 1.92 2.15 6.93
C GLY A 145 1.73 1.17 8.08
N SER A 146 0.49 0.84 8.43
CA SER A 146 0.20 -0.16 9.47
C SER A 146 0.63 -1.59 9.10
N LYS A 147 0.60 -1.95 7.81
CA LYS A 147 1.12 -3.24 7.33
C LYS A 147 2.65 -3.24 7.32
N PHE A 148 3.25 -2.15 6.85
CA PHE A 148 4.70 -1.99 6.75
C PHE A 148 5.36 -2.03 8.12
N ASP A 149 4.93 -1.19 9.05
CA ASP A 149 5.45 -1.14 10.43
C ASP A 149 5.45 -2.52 11.10
N TRP A 150 4.28 -3.17 11.19
CA TRP A 150 4.17 -4.51 11.76
C TRP A 150 5.06 -5.54 11.06
N THR A 151 5.20 -5.47 9.73
CA THR A 151 6.07 -6.40 9.00
C THR A 151 7.52 -6.20 9.41
N THR A 152 7.98 -4.96 9.54
CA THR A 152 9.33 -4.67 10.06
C THR A 152 9.52 -5.17 11.49
N ASP A 153 8.46 -5.08 12.30
CA ASP A 153 8.41 -5.55 13.68
C ASP A 153 8.63 -7.06 13.78
N VAL A 154 7.87 -7.85 13.01
CA VAL A 154 8.00 -9.31 12.95
C VAL A 154 9.39 -9.72 12.45
N VAL A 155 9.86 -9.10 11.37
CA VAL A 155 11.16 -9.44 10.76
C VAL A 155 12.31 -9.15 11.74
N LEU A 156 12.34 -7.96 12.34
CA LEU A 156 13.41 -7.60 13.26
C LEU A 156 13.32 -8.38 14.58
N THR A 157 12.12 -8.74 15.05
CA THR A 157 11.93 -9.64 16.20
C THR A 157 12.60 -10.99 15.91
N ALA A 158 12.26 -11.62 14.79
CA ALA A 158 12.82 -12.91 14.39
C ALA A 158 14.35 -12.85 14.21
N ALA A 159 14.85 -11.81 13.54
CA ALA A 159 16.28 -11.64 13.31
C ALA A 159 17.05 -11.36 14.61
N THR A 160 16.44 -10.65 15.57
CA THR A 160 17.03 -10.42 16.89
C THR A 160 17.13 -11.71 17.69
N LEU A 161 16.08 -12.55 17.67
CA LEU A 161 16.12 -13.88 18.29
C LEU A 161 17.23 -14.75 17.68
N GLN A 162 17.39 -14.72 16.36
CA GLN A 162 18.49 -15.42 15.69
C GLN A 162 19.86 -14.90 16.15
N LYS A 163 20.05 -13.57 16.25
CA LYS A 163 21.29 -12.96 16.77
C LYS A 163 21.56 -13.37 18.22
N MET A 164 20.51 -13.56 19.03
CA MET A 164 20.59 -14.07 20.40
C MET A 164 20.90 -15.57 20.48
N ARG A 165 20.97 -16.27 19.33
CA ARG A 165 21.07 -17.73 19.21
C ARG A 165 19.90 -18.45 19.87
N ALA A 166 18.71 -17.85 19.80
CA ALA A 166 17.49 -18.54 20.20
C ALA A 166 17.25 -19.75 19.28
N PRO A 167 16.67 -20.84 19.80
CA PRO A 167 16.33 -21.99 18.98
C PRO A 167 15.21 -21.63 17.99
N VAL A 168 15.18 -22.29 16.82
CA VAL A 168 14.23 -22.01 15.73
C VAL A 168 12.76 -22.05 16.19
N TRP A 169 12.42 -22.94 17.12
CA TRP A 169 11.06 -23.00 17.67
C TRP A 169 10.65 -21.72 18.40
N ALA A 170 11.59 -20.97 19.01
CA ALA A 170 11.28 -19.71 19.66
C ALA A 170 10.85 -18.66 18.64
N ILE A 171 11.51 -18.61 17.47
CA ILE A 171 11.17 -17.73 16.35
C ILE A 171 9.76 -18.06 15.83
N LEU A 172 9.45 -19.34 15.66
CA LEU A 172 8.11 -19.79 15.24
C LEU A 172 7.04 -19.36 16.25
N LEU A 173 7.24 -19.67 17.53
CA LEU A 173 6.28 -19.32 18.58
C LEU A 173 6.08 -17.81 18.71
N THR A 174 7.14 -17.01 18.63
CA THR A 174 7.02 -15.55 18.70
C THR A 174 6.30 -14.99 17.49
N THR A 175 6.55 -15.52 16.29
CA THR A 175 5.89 -15.07 15.06
C THR A 175 4.40 -15.41 15.09
N ILE A 176 4.05 -16.65 15.44
CA ILE A 176 2.65 -17.08 15.62
C ILE A 176 1.96 -16.24 16.70
N GLY A 177 2.65 -16.00 17.83
CA GLY A 177 2.14 -15.15 18.91
C GLY A 177 1.87 -13.71 18.46
N GLN A 178 2.80 -13.09 17.73
CA GLN A 178 2.64 -11.74 17.18
C GLN A 178 1.48 -11.65 16.18
N VAL A 179 1.32 -12.63 15.31
CA VAL A 179 0.20 -12.71 14.37
C VAL A 179 -1.13 -12.86 15.12
N ALA A 180 -1.21 -13.80 16.07
CA ALA A 180 -2.42 -14.05 16.85
C ALA A 180 -2.81 -12.86 17.74
N LEU A 181 -1.83 -12.11 18.27
CA LEU A 181 -2.09 -10.88 19.02
C LEU A 181 -2.61 -9.77 18.08
N ARG A 182 -2.00 -9.61 16.90
CA ARG A 182 -2.46 -8.64 15.89
C ARG A 182 -3.91 -8.92 15.45
N ASP A 183 -4.23 -10.19 15.18
CA ASP A 183 -5.56 -10.62 14.75
C ASP A 183 -6.63 -10.30 15.80
N ARG A 184 -6.30 -10.44 17.09
CA ARG A 184 -7.17 -10.05 18.21
C ARG A 184 -7.25 -8.53 18.44
N GLY A 185 -6.63 -7.72 17.58
CA GLY A 185 -6.58 -6.27 17.73
C GLY A 185 -5.73 -5.79 18.91
N PHE A 186 -4.91 -6.66 19.51
CA PHE A 186 -4.01 -6.27 20.59
C PHE A 186 -2.93 -5.33 20.03
N ARG A 187 -2.85 -4.14 20.61
CA ARG A 187 -1.82 -3.14 20.32
C ARG A 187 -1.14 -2.76 21.63
N PRO A 188 0.13 -3.11 21.85
CA PRO A 188 0.82 -2.69 23.07
C PRO A 188 0.82 -1.16 23.16
N THR A 189 0.54 -0.64 24.35
CA THR A 189 0.53 0.81 24.61
C THR A 189 1.94 1.41 24.61
N PHE A 190 2.96 0.60 24.86
CA PHE A 190 4.35 1.01 24.90
C PHE A 190 5.27 -0.19 24.62
N GLY A 191 6.21 -0.03 23.68
CA GLY A 191 7.23 -1.02 23.37
C GLY A 191 6.72 -2.22 22.58
N SER A 192 7.34 -2.44 21.41
CA SER A 192 7.18 -3.66 20.63
C SER A 192 8.01 -4.82 21.23
N ALA A 193 7.62 -6.07 20.93
CA ALA A 193 8.45 -7.23 21.26
C ALA A 193 9.85 -7.12 20.63
N ARG A 194 9.93 -6.52 19.44
CA ARG A 194 11.16 -6.09 18.78
C ARG A 194 12.00 -5.21 19.72
N ALA A 195 11.43 -4.12 20.22
CA ALA A 195 12.15 -3.18 21.07
C ALA A 195 12.71 -3.84 22.34
N ALA A 196 11.90 -4.66 23.01
CA ALA A 196 12.30 -5.38 24.22
C ALA A 196 13.50 -6.32 23.95
N LEU A 197 13.44 -7.11 22.88
CA LEU A 197 14.51 -8.07 22.55
C LEU A 197 15.79 -7.36 22.06
N MET A 198 15.66 -6.31 21.27
CA MET A 198 16.80 -5.52 20.80
C MET A 198 17.51 -4.87 21.99
N LEU A 199 16.75 -4.26 22.91
CA LEU A 199 17.30 -3.65 24.12
C LEU A 199 17.99 -4.70 25.01
N LEU A 200 17.33 -5.83 25.24
CA LEU A 200 17.91 -6.94 26.01
C LEU A 200 19.24 -7.41 25.42
N GLN A 201 19.32 -7.58 24.10
CA GLN A 201 20.55 -8.01 23.44
C GLN A 201 21.65 -6.93 23.48
N VAL A 202 21.29 -5.65 23.37
CA VAL A 202 22.24 -4.54 23.56
C VAL A 202 22.82 -4.56 24.98
N VAL A 203 21.97 -4.64 26.00
CA VAL A 203 22.38 -4.71 27.41
C VAL A 203 23.26 -5.94 27.67
N ARG A 204 22.85 -7.11 27.19
CA ARG A 204 23.65 -8.34 27.30
C ARG A 204 25.03 -8.21 26.67
N THR A 205 25.09 -7.61 25.48
CA THR A 205 26.37 -7.39 24.78
C THR A 205 27.26 -6.43 25.55
N TRP A 206 26.69 -5.38 26.14
CA TRP A 206 27.41 -4.41 26.96
C TRP A 206 27.97 -5.06 28.24
N MET A 207 27.13 -5.81 28.98
CA MET A 207 27.57 -6.54 30.19
C MET A 207 28.71 -7.52 29.90
N ASN A 208 28.64 -8.25 28.79
CA ASN A 208 29.65 -9.23 28.41
C ASN A 208 30.99 -8.62 27.99
N ARG A 209 31.02 -7.33 27.61
CA ARG A 209 32.27 -6.63 27.27
C ARG A 209 33.04 -6.14 28.50
N GLY A 210 32.47 -6.30 29.69
CA GLY A 210 33.03 -5.82 30.95
C GLY A 210 32.82 -4.32 31.12
N LEU A 211 32.42 -3.91 32.33
CA LEU A 211 32.73 -2.55 32.78
C LEU A 211 34.25 -2.40 32.70
N PRO A 212 34.78 -1.27 32.20
CA PRO A 212 36.20 -1.00 32.33
C PRO A 212 36.57 -1.23 33.80
N GLN A 213 37.51 -2.13 34.06
CA GLN A 213 38.05 -2.35 35.40
C GLN A 213 38.60 -0.99 35.84
N ALA A 214 37.88 -0.34 36.75
CA ALA A 214 38.23 0.97 37.29
C ALA A 214 39.45 0.86 38.21
#